data_AF-A0A3G2SZS5-F1
#
_entry.id   AF-A0A3G2SZS5-F1
#
_cell.length_a   1.000
_cell.length_b   1.000
_cell.length_c   1.000
_cell.angle_alpha   90.00
_cell.angle_beta   90.00
_cell.angle_gamma   90.00
#
_symmetry.space_group_name_H-M   'P 1'
#
loop_
_entity.id
_entity.type
_entity.pdbx_description
1 polymer ?
#
loop_
_entity_poly.entity_id
_entity_poly.type
_entity_poly.pdbx_seq_one_letter_code
_entity_poly.pdbx_strand_id
1 'polypeptide(L)'
;MIYDHNVNMNEYVNPTVNVQIQSENNNKFNPEQFLKNKAFENYKNQNDENNQFKFLDISKFTEKLVSMSRSTTAHRCARYVRIALQSAGARFTDHPIAASDWGSTLTEIGYKQIRPAFDNPQEGDIYIINRTSRHRYGHIAGFTGSQWVSDYRQRSHDVYKDPNVTYEYYRLPS
;
A
#
# COMPACT_ATOMS: atom_id res chain seq x y z
N MET A 1 -58.67 42.35 -10.54
CA MET A 1 -58.29 42.24 -11.97
C MET A 1 -57.01 41.41 -12.04
N ILE A 2 -57.10 40.20 -12.61
CA ILE A 2 -56.43 39.84 -13.89
C ILE A 2 -54.88 39.96 -13.87
N TYR A 3 -54.02 38.97 -14.13
CA TYR A 3 -54.15 37.63 -14.75
C TYR A 3 -52.80 36.85 -14.55
N ASP A 4 -52.90 35.53 -14.79
CA ASP A 4 -51.93 34.63 -15.48
C ASP A 4 -50.71 33.98 -14.79
N HIS A 5 -50.88 32.67 -14.57
CA HIS A 5 -50.15 31.55 -15.21
C HIS A 5 -48.69 31.77 -15.64
N ASN A 6 -47.79 30.95 -15.10
CA ASN A 6 -47.24 29.85 -15.90
C ASN A 6 -46.50 28.78 -15.07
N VAL A 7 -46.79 27.54 -15.42
CA VAL A 7 -46.12 26.31 -15.01
C VAL A 7 -44.78 26.24 -15.76
N ASN A 8 -43.67 25.86 -15.12
CA ASN A 8 -42.69 25.05 -15.83
C ASN A 8 -41.90 24.11 -14.91
N MET A 9 -41.96 22.84 -15.31
CA MET A 9 -41.14 21.73 -14.86
C MET A 9 -39.67 22.02 -15.17
N ASN A 10 -38.84 22.21 -14.15
CA ASN A 10 -37.40 22.06 -14.37
C ASN A 10 -37.03 20.60 -14.13
N GLU A 11 -37.04 19.89 -15.26
CA GLU A 11 -36.26 18.71 -15.60
C GLU A 11 -35.09 18.45 -14.65
N TYR A 12 -35.08 17.23 -14.12
CA TYR A 12 -33.88 16.53 -13.68
C TYR A 12 -32.91 16.44 -14.86
N VAL A 13 -32.02 17.42 -14.99
CA VAL A 13 -30.90 17.35 -15.93
C VAL A 13 -29.85 16.43 -15.31
N ASN A 14 -29.87 15.17 -15.71
CA ASN A 14 -28.74 14.26 -15.52
C ASN A 14 -27.52 14.88 -16.24
N PRO A 15 -26.36 15.08 -15.60
CA PRO A 15 -25.18 15.52 -16.32
C PRO A 15 -24.73 14.37 -17.23
N THR A 16 -25.03 14.49 -18.53
CA THR A 16 -24.46 13.67 -19.59
C THR A 16 -22.94 13.83 -19.53
N VAL A 17 -22.24 12.75 -19.13
CA VAL A 17 -20.79 12.69 -19.15
C VAL A 17 -20.35 12.67 -20.61
N ASN A 18 -19.97 13.83 -21.14
CA ASN A 18 -19.34 13.93 -22.45
C ASN A 18 -17.89 13.47 -22.33
N VAL A 19 -17.64 12.20 -22.61
CA VAL A 19 -16.29 11.67 -22.78
C VAL A 19 -15.81 12.05 -24.17
N GLN A 20 -14.98 13.10 -24.29
CA GLN A 20 -14.22 13.35 -25.51
C GLN A 20 -13.08 12.32 -25.56
N ILE A 21 -13.23 11.29 -26.40
CA ILE A 21 -12.17 10.31 -26.67
C ILE A 21 -11.34 10.83 -27.84
N GLN A 22 -10.16 11.38 -27.54
CA GLN A 22 -9.12 11.56 -28.56
C GLN A 22 -8.57 10.17 -28.93
N SER A 23 -8.72 9.83 -30.21
CA SER A 23 -8.38 8.53 -30.79
C SER A 23 -6.89 8.42 -31.04
N GLU A 24 -6.17 7.64 -30.23
CA GLU A 24 -4.94 6.95 -30.66
C GLU A 24 -4.88 5.52 -30.08
N ASN A 25 -5.04 4.55 -30.99
CA ASN A 25 -4.44 3.21 -31.03
C ASN A 25 -4.83 2.13 -29.97
N ASN A 26 -5.72 1.23 -30.40
CA ASN A 26 -5.79 -0.23 -30.13
C ASN A 26 -5.88 -0.75 -28.69
N ASN A 27 -6.71 -0.16 -27.85
CA ASN A 27 -7.33 -0.91 -26.75
C ASN A 27 -8.86 -0.84 -26.90
N LYS A 28 -9.51 -1.99 -27.13
CA LYS A 28 -10.98 -2.09 -27.11
C LYS A 28 -11.46 -1.68 -25.71
N PHE A 29 -11.91 -0.44 -25.57
CA PHE A 29 -12.58 0.01 -24.37
C PHE A 29 -13.85 -0.85 -24.20
N ASN A 30 -13.91 -1.62 -23.11
CA ASN A 30 -15.07 -2.42 -22.74
C ASN A 30 -15.88 -1.65 -21.70
N PRO A 31 -17.02 -1.04 -22.08
CA PRO A 31 -17.82 -0.23 -21.17
C PRO A 31 -18.38 -1.02 -19.98
N GLU A 32 -18.69 -2.30 -20.17
CA GLU A 32 -19.18 -3.15 -19.07
C GLU A 32 -18.09 -3.41 -18.03
N GLN A 33 -16.86 -3.65 -18.48
CA GLN A 33 -15.73 -3.83 -17.57
C GLN A 33 -15.41 -2.53 -16.83
N PHE A 34 -15.48 -1.39 -17.51
CA PHE A 34 -15.30 -0.08 -16.89
C PHE A 34 -16.38 0.20 -15.84
N LEU A 35 -17.66 -0.06 -16.15
CA LEU A 35 -18.77 0.12 -15.23
C LEU A 35 -18.70 -0.86 -14.05
N LYS A 36 -18.29 -2.11 -14.28
CA LYS A 36 -18.08 -3.11 -13.24
C LYS A 36 -16.93 -2.73 -12.30
N ASN A 37 -15.83 -2.22 -12.84
CA ASN A 37 -14.71 -1.71 -12.06
C ASN A 37 -15.12 -0.48 -11.25
N LYS A 38 -15.87 0.47 -11.86
CA LYS A 38 -16.39 1.65 -11.14
C LYS A 38 -17.39 1.28 -10.05
N ALA A 39 -18.25 0.28 -10.29
CA ALA A 39 -19.16 -0.25 -9.29
C ALA A 39 -18.42 -0.97 -8.15
N PHE A 40 -17.34 -1.69 -8.45
CA PHE A 40 -16.49 -2.35 -7.46
C PHE A 40 -15.71 -1.35 -6.60
N GLU A 41 -15.17 -0.29 -7.21
CA GLU A 41 -14.54 0.83 -6.50
C GLU A 41 -15.56 1.57 -5.62
N ASN A 42 -16.78 1.81 -6.11
CA ASN A 42 -17.85 2.41 -5.31
C ASN A 42 -18.30 1.49 -4.16
N TYR A 43 -18.35 0.18 -4.37
CA TYR A 43 -18.67 -0.79 -3.31
C TYR A 43 -17.58 -0.89 -2.25
N LYS A 44 -16.30 -0.77 -2.63
CA LYS A 44 -15.20 -0.62 -1.65
C LYS A 44 -15.34 0.67 -0.84
N ASN A 45 -15.58 1.80 -1.52
CA ASN A 45 -15.69 3.10 -0.87
C ASN A 45 -16.89 3.24 0.09
N GLN A 46 -18.02 2.57 -0.19
CA GLN A 46 -19.19 2.60 0.71
C GLN A 46 -19.03 1.74 1.97
N ASN A 47 -18.13 0.76 1.97
CA ASN A 47 -17.87 -0.10 3.13
C ASN A 47 -16.73 0.42 4.04
N ASP A 48 -16.02 1.46 3.64
CA ASP A 48 -14.85 2.01 4.35
C ASP A 48 -15.20 3.04 5.44
N GLU A 49 -16.42 3.56 5.51
CA GLU A 49 -16.81 4.55 6.54
C GLU A 49 -17.22 3.90 7.88
N ASN A 50 -17.52 2.60 7.92
CA ASN A 50 -18.11 1.93 9.08
C ASN A 50 -17.34 0.72 9.63
N ASN A 51 -16.12 0.45 9.15
CA ASN A 51 -15.32 -0.68 9.63
C ASN A 51 -14.07 -0.19 10.38
N GLN A 52 -14.13 -0.20 11.72
CA GLN A 52 -13.05 0.25 12.61
C GLN A 52 -11.80 -0.65 12.61
N PHE A 53 -11.64 -1.53 11.63
CA PHE A 53 -10.40 -2.27 11.38
C PHE A 53 -10.07 -2.19 9.89
N LYS A 54 -9.23 -1.21 9.57
CA LYS A 54 -8.75 -1.00 8.21
C LYS A 54 -7.72 -2.09 7.90
N PHE A 55 -8.13 -3.14 7.20
CA PHE A 55 -7.19 -4.15 6.71
C PHE A 55 -6.27 -3.50 5.66
N LEU A 56 -4.96 -3.65 5.85
CA LEU A 56 -3.99 -3.22 4.85
C LEU A 56 -4.13 -4.07 3.60
N ASP A 57 -4.18 -3.42 2.45
CA ASP A 57 -4.18 -4.09 1.15
C ASP A 57 -2.76 -4.58 0.82
N ILE A 58 -2.50 -5.86 1.09
CA ILE A 58 -1.17 -6.47 0.90
C ILE A 58 -0.69 -6.36 -0.54
N SER A 59 -1.58 -6.55 -1.53
CA SER A 59 -1.21 -6.43 -2.94
C SER A 59 -0.76 -5.00 -3.26
N LYS A 60 -1.49 -3.97 -2.79
CA LYS A 60 -1.04 -2.58 -2.96
C LYS A 60 0.30 -2.30 -2.28
N PHE A 61 0.55 -2.89 -1.10
CA PHE A 61 1.83 -2.75 -0.41
C PHE A 61 2.98 -3.32 -1.24
N THR A 62 2.86 -4.56 -1.69
CA THR A 62 3.92 -5.27 -2.41
C THR A 62 4.15 -4.72 -3.81
N GLU A 63 3.08 -4.39 -4.54
CA GLU A 63 3.15 -3.72 -5.83
C GLU A 63 3.84 -2.36 -5.72
N LYS A 64 3.51 -1.57 -4.70
CA LYS A 64 4.13 -0.25 -4.50
C LYS A 64 5.61 -0.38 -4.18
N LEU A 65 5.99 -1.29 -3.29
CA LEU A 65 7.39 -1.64 -2.98
C LEU A 65 8.18 -1.97 -4.26
N VAL A 66 7.62 -2.86 -5.08
CA VAL A 66 8.21 -3.26 -6.37
C VAL A 66 8.36 -2.08 -7.32
N SER A 67 7.31 -1.28 -7.51
CA SER A 67 7.29 -0.18 -8.48
C SER A 67 8.32 0.92 -8.18
N MET A 68 8.61 1.15 -6.88
CA MET A 68 9.58 2.16 -6.46
C MET A 68 11.00 1.60 -6.33
N SER A 69 11.15 0.27 -6.27
CA SER A 69 12.44 -0.38 -5.98
C SER A 69 13.52 0.04 -6.97
N ARG A 70 14.70 0.35 -6.44
CA ARG A 70 15.87 0.71 -7.23
C ARG A 70 16.72 -0.52 -7.53
N SER A 71 17.65 -0.39 -8.48
CA SER A 71 18.65 -1.41 -8.77
C SER A 71 19.68 -1.59 -7.65
N THR A 72 19.91 -0.55 -6.84
CA THR A 72 20.85 -0.52 -5.72
C THR A 72 20.26 0.26 -4.54
N THR A 73 20.77 0.04 -3.33
CA THR A 73 20.27 0.70 -2.12
C THR A 73 20.39 2.23 -2.21
N ALA A 74 19.36 2.93 -1.73
CA ALA A 74 19.34 4.38 -1.55
C ALA A 74 19.63 4.79 -0.09
N HIS A 75 19.85 3.81 0.80
CA HIS A 75 19.88 4.00 2.26
C HIS A 75 18.61 4.66 2.80
N ARG A 76 17.45 4.38 2.19
CA ARG A 76 16.14 4.98 2.53
C ARG A 76 15.05 3.92 2.73
N CYS A 77 15.43 2.71 3.14
CA CYS A 77 14.52 1.56 3.30
C CYS A 77 13.25 1.89 4.10
N ALA A 78 13.40 2.52 5.27
CA ALA A 78 12.28 2.97 6.11
C ALA A 78 11.29 3.88 5.37
N ARG A 79 11.79 4.83 4.56
CA ARG A 79 10.94 5.72 3.77
C ARG A 79 10.16 4.96 2.68
N TYR A 80 10.80 3.99 2.03
CA TYR A 80 10.18 3.24 0.95
C TYR A 80 9.09 2.30 1.47
N VAL A 81 9.40 1.56 2.54
CA VAL A 81 8.42 0.71 3.23
C VAL A 81 7.25 1.55 3.75
N ARG A 82 7.50 2.73 4.34
CA ARG A 82 6.43 3.65 4.75
C ARG A 82 5.49 4.01 3.60
N ILE A 83 6.02 4.47 2.48
CA ILE A 83 5.21 4.93 1.33
C ILE A 83 4.37 3.77 0.79
N ALA A 84 4.94 2.56 0.75
CA ALA A 84 4.21 1.36 0.35
C ALA A 84 3.09 0.99 1.35
N LEU A 85 3.35 1.09 2.65
CA LEU A 85 2.30 0.87 3.67
C LEU A 85 1.19 1.92 3.54
N GLN A 86 1.54 3.19 3.29
CA GLN A 86 0.56 4.26 3.08
C GLN A 86 -0.30 4.00 1.84
N SER A 87 0.26 3.51 0.74
CA SER A 87 -0.53 3.14 -0.45
C SER A 87 -1.45 1.95 -0.22
N ALA A 88 -1.10 1.07 0.73
CA ALA A 88 -1.94 -0.04 1.17
C ALA A 88 -3.04 0.38 2.16
N GLY A 89 -3.12 1.67 2.50
CA GLY A 89 -4.16 2.23 3.37
C GLY A 89 -3.71 2.54 4.80
N ALA A 90 -2.45 2.27 5.15
CA ALA A 90 -1.89 2.63 6.46
C ALA A 90 -1.94 4.13 6.67
N ARG A 91 -2.33 4.54 7.89
CA ARG A 91 -2.30 5.94 8.31
C ARG A 91 -1.34 6.07 9.48
N PHE A 92 -0.40 6.99 9.37
CA PHE A 92 0.61 7.28 10.38
C PHE A 92 0.41 8.72 10.85
N THR A 93 0.30 8.94 12.15
CA THR A 93 0.34 10.29 12.75
C THR A 93 1.79 10.80 12.79
N ASP A 94 2.70 9.91 13.15
CA ASP A 94 4.15 10.08 13.11
C ASP A 94 4.80 8.77 12.63
N HIS A 95 6.07 8.82 12.24
CA HIS A 95 6.82 7.64 11.83
C HIS A 95 8.32 7.73 12.22
N PRO A 96 8.93 6.61 12.64
CA PRO A 96 10.35 6.59 12.95
C PRO A 96 11.22 6.82 11.70
N ILE A 97 12.36 7.47 11.91
CA ILE A 97 13.40 7.66 10.87
C ILE A 97 14.23 6.38 10.73
N ALA A 98 14.64 5.79 11.85
CA ALA A 98 15.43 4.56 11.88
C ALA A 98 14.54 3.35 11.53
N ALA A 99 15.05 2.46 10.69
CA ALA A 99 14.36 1.24 10.31
C ALA A 99 14.15 0.30 11.51
N SER A 100 15.11 0.24 12.44
CA SER A 100 15.02 -0.56 13.66
C SER A 100 13.82 -0.22 14.56
N ASP A 101 13.26 0.98 14.41
CA ASP A 101 12.27 1.52 15.37
C ASP A 101 10.83 1.33 14.86
N TRP A 102 10.66 0.70 13.70
CA TRP A 102 9.35 0.54 13.06
C TRP A 102 8.44 -0.49 13.74
N GLY A 103 8.96 -1.32 14.66
CA GLY A 103 8.19 -2.43 15.25
C GLY A 103 6.88 -2.02 15.91
N SER A 104 6.88 -0.95 16.71
CA SER A 104 5.68 -0.42 17.35
C SER A 104 4.70 0.14 16.31
N THR A 105 5.18 0.92 15.35
CA THR A 105 4.38 1.49 14.25
C THR A 105 3.73 0.39 13.40
N LEU A 106 4.42 -0.72 13.14
CA LEU A 106 3.84 -1.88 12.44
C LEU A 106 2.74 -2.54 13.27
N THR A 107 2.94 -2.66 14.59
CA THR A 107 1.96 -3.23 15.51
C THR A 107 0.68 -2.38 15.58
N GLU A 108 0.82 -1.06 15.61
CA GLU A 108 -0.31 -0.10 15.61
C GLU A 108 -1.19 -0.21 14.36
N ILE A 109 -0.61 -0.58 13.21
CA ILE A 109 -1.35 -0.79 11.96
C ILE A 109 -1.76 -2.25 11.74
N GLY A 110 -1.70 -3.08 12.79
CA GLY A 110 -2.28 -4.43 12.80
C GLY A 110 -1.31 -5.58 12.52
N TYR A 111 -0.02 -5.33 12.30
CA TYR A 111 0.95 -6.42 12.25
C TYR A 111 1.14 -7.06 13.62
N LYS A 112 1.49 -8.34 13.62
CA LYS A 112 1.95 -9.06 14.81
C LYS A 112 3.38 -9.48 14.61
N GLN A 113 4.20 -9.27 15.64
CA GLN A 113 5.53 -9.83 15.66
C GLN A 113 5.43 -11.36 15.80
N ILE A 114 6.12 -12.08 14.92
CA ILE A 114 6.21 -13.54 14.91
C ILE A 114 7.66 -13.97 14.98
N ARG A 115 7.88 -15.28 15.18
CA ARG A 115 9.24 -15.84 15.07
C ARG A 115 9.71 -15.71 13.60
N PRO A 116 11.00 -15.43 13.37
CA PRO A 116 11.54 -15.38 12.03
C PRO A 116 11.18 -16.62 11.21
N ALA A 117 10.63 -16.41 10.02
CA ALA A 117 10.17 -17.45 9.11
C ALA A 117 10.80 -17.26 7.71
N PHE A 118 12.10 -16.98 7.66
CA PHE A 118 12.80 -16.66 6.41
C PHE A 118 12.82 -17.80 5.38
N ASP A 119 12.61 -19.05 5.81
CA ASP A 119 12.52 -20.23 4.94
C ASP A 119 11.12 -20.40 4.33
N ASN A 120 10.09 -19.80 4.92
CA ASN A 120 8.72 -19.82 4.43
C ASN A 120 8.02 -18.45 4.62
N PRO A 121 8.54 -17.39 3.97
CA PRO A 121 7.95 -16.07 4.04
C PRO A 121 6.62 -16.02 3.27
N GLN A 122 5.69 -15.22 3.76
CA GLN A 122 4.39 -14.96 3.14
C GLN A 122 4.36 -13.56 2.56
N GLU A 123 3.60 -13.38 1.47
CA GLU A 123 3.42 -12.06 0.87
C GLU A 123 2.91 -11.06 1.92
N GLY A 124 3.53 -9.88 1.96
CA GLY A 124 3.21 -8.85 2.94
C GLY A 124 4.00 -8.94 4.25
N ASP A 125 4.76 -10.01 4.48
CA ASP A 125 5.64 -10.09 5.65
C ASP A 125 6.67 -8.97 5.65
N ILE A 126 7.00 -8.48 6.84
CA ILE A 126 8.03 -7.45 7.02
C ILE A 126 9.06 -7.97 8.01
N TYR A 127 10.34 -7.84 7.67
CA TYR A 127 11.40 -8.01 8.67
C TYR A 127 12.08 -6.69 8.96
N ILE A 128 12.59 -6.58 10.19
CA ILE A 128 13.46 -5.50 10.64
C ILE A 128 14.78 -6.12 11.09
N ILE A 129 15.91 -5.52 10.70
CA ILE A 129 17.20 -5.75 11.32
C ILE A 129 17.44 -4.67 12.35
N ASN A 130 17.70 -5.08 13.58
CA ASN A 130 17.96 -4.17 14.68
C ASN A 130 19.27 -3.42 14.51
N ARG A 131 19.35 -2.25 15.14
CA ARG A 131 20.56 -1.45 15.12
C ARG A 131 21.72 -2.18 15.78
N THR A 132 22.91 -2.03 15.20
CA THR A 132 24.17 -2.44 15.82
C THR A 132 25.12 -1.23 15.86
N SER A 133 26.30 -1.39 16.47
CA SER A 133 27.35 -0.36 16.43
C SER A 133 27.73 0.02 14.99
N ARG A 134 27.68 -0.96 14.07
CA ARG A 134 27.97 -0.78 12.63
C ARG A 134 26.74 -0.33 11.83
N HIS A 135 25.54 -0.75 12.22
CA HIS A 135 24.30 -0.50 11.50
C HIS A 135 23.34 0.35 12.33
N ARG A 136 23.67 1.63 12.53
CA ARG A 136 22.99 2.50 13.51
C ARG A 136 21.50 2.75 13.28
N TYR A 137 21.02 2.63 12.05
CA TYR A 137 19.61 2.81 11.70
C TYR A 137 18.85 1.49 11.53
N GLY A 138 19.54 0.35 11.56
CA GLY A 138 18.96 -0.94 11.19
C GLY A 138 18.56 -1.03 9.71
N HIS A 139 17.74 -2.03 9.39
CA HIS A 139 17.15 -2.24 8.05
C HIS A 139 15.70 -2.69 8.15
N ILE A 140 14.89 -2.45 7.12
CA ILE A 140 13.50 -2.92 7.04
C ILE A 140 13.18 -3.29 5.61
N ALA A 141 12.48 -4.41 5.40
CA ALA A 141 12.06 -4.88 4.08
C ALA A 141 10.74 -5.65 4.16
N GLY A 142 9.95 -5.59 3.08
CA GLY A 142 8.74 -6.38 2.89
C GLY A 142 8.95 -7.52 1.89
N PHE A 143 8.24 -8.65 2.06
CA PHE A 143 8.25 -9.77 1.14
C PHE A 143 7.12 -9.65 0.11
N THR A 144 7.46 -9.75 -1.17
CA THR A 144 6.51 -9.55 -2.27
C THR A 144 5.87 -10.85 -2.76
N GLY A 145 5.91 -11.91 -1.95
CA GLY A 145 5.53 -13.27 -2.38
C GLY A 145 6.64 -14.01 -3.14
N SER A 146 7.66 -13.31 -3.63
CA SER A 146 8.79 -13.91 -4.36
C SER A 146 10.16 -13.44 -3.90
N GLN A 147 10.28 -12.22 -3.37
CA GLN A 147 11.56 -11.67 -2.93
C GLN A 147 11.39 -10.58 -1.88
N TRP A 148 12.47 -10.33 -1.13
CA TRP A 148 12.55 -9.22 -0.18
C TRP A 148 12.84 -7.91 -0.90
N VAL A 149 12.07 -6.87 -0.59
CA VAL A 149 12.19 -5.53 -1.16
C VAL A 149 12.15 -4.49 -0.06
N SER A 150 13.05 -3.52 -0.14
CA SER A 150 13.10 -2.35 0.73
C SER A 150 13.08 -1.08 -0.13
N ASP A 151 14.20 -0.36 -0.20
CA ASP A 151 14.44 0.64 -1.23
C ASP A 151 15.05 0.06 -2.52
N TYR A 152 15.43 -1.23 -2.47
CA TYR A 152 15.92 -2.00 -3.60
C TYR A 152 15.48 -3.47 -3.50
N ARG A 153 15.65 -4.21 -4.59
CA ARG A 153 15.40 -5.67 -4.64
C ARG A 153 16.57 -6.43 -4.04
N GLN A 154 16.33 -7.21 -3.00
CA GLN A 154 17.37 -7.92 -2.28
C GLN A 154 17.50 -9.36 -2.76
N ARG A 155 18.73 -9.89 -2.74
CA ARG A 155 18.99 -11.31 -3.05
C ARG A 155 18.60 -12.24 -1.91
N SER A 156 18.60 -11.74 -0.66
CA SER A 156 18.23 -12.48 0.54
C SER A 156 17.81 -11.50 1.67
N HIS A 157 17.39 -12.05 2.81
CA HIS A 157 17.18 -11.26 4.04
C HIS A 157 18.50 -10.84 4.72
N ASP A 158 19.59 -11.57 4.48
CA ASP A 158 20.93 -11.28 5.01
C ASP A 158 21.64 -10.20 4.17
N VAL A 159 21.20 -8.95 4.32
CA VAL A 159 21.72 -7.80 3.57
C VAL A 159 23.07 -7.29 4.09
N TYR A 160 23.40 -7.55 5.35
CA TYR A 160 24.63 -7.07 5.98
C TYR A 160 25.74 -8.12 6.04
N LYS A 161 25.40 -9.42 5.92
CA LYS A 161 26.34 -10.53 6.09
C LYS A 161 27.11 -10.44 7.41
N ASP A 162 26.43 -9.95 8.44
CA ASP A 162 26.97 -9.71 9.76
C ASP A 162 26.24 -10.66 10.74
N PRO A 163 26.95 -11.62 11.36
CA PRO A 163 26.32 -12.59 12.26
C PRO A 163 25.80 -11.97 13.57
N ASN A 164 26.15 -10.71 13.87
CA ASN A 164 25.75 -10.04 15.11
C ASN A 164 24.42 -9.29 14.99
N VAL A 165 23.79 -9.32 13.82
CA VAL A 165 22.49 -8.68 13.63
C VAL A 165 21.39 -9.53 14.22
N THR A 166 20.37 -8.87 14.77
CA THR A 166 19.16 -9.53 15.24
C THR A 166 17.98 -9.09 14.40
N TYR A 167 17.00 -9.99 14.25
CA TYR A 167 15.85 -9.80 13.40
C TYR A 167 14.57 -9.73 14.22
N GLU A 168 13.69 -8.84 13.80
CA GLU A 168 12.27 -8.89 14.11
C GLU A 168 11.50 -9.22 12.84
N TYR A 169 10.37 -9.88 12.99
CA TYR A 169 9.58 -10.37 11.86
C TYR A 169 8.10 -10.14 12.15
N TYR A 170 7.39 -9.59 11.18
CA TYR A 170 6.03 -9.09 11.33
C TYR A 170 5.14 -9.64 10.23
N ARG A 171 3.95 -10.10 10.63
CA ARG A 171 2.93 -10.63 9.72
C ARG A 171 1.55 -10.12 10.13
N LEU A 172 0.69 -9.80 9.15
CA LEU A 172 -0.71 -9.52 9.43
C LEU A 172 -1.44 -10.81 9.82
N PRO A 173 -2.31 -10.78 10.84
CA PRO A 173 -3.14 -11.94 11.17
C PRO A 173 -4.06 -12.28 9.99
N SER A 174 -4.14 -13.58 9.68
CA SER A 174 -5.08 -14.15 8.70
C SER A 174 -6.50 -14.24 9.23
#